data_AF-A0AAV5Z7H5-F1
#
_entry.id   AF-A0AAV5Z7H5-F1
#
_cell.length_a   1.000
_cell.length_b   1.000
_cell.length_c   1.000
_cell.angle_alpha   90.00
_cell.angle_beta   90.00
_cell.angle_gamma   90.00
#
_symmetry.space_group_name_H-M   'P 1'
#
loop_
_entity.id
_entity.type
_entity.pdbx_description
1 polymer ?
#
loop_
_entity_poly.entity_id
_entity_poly.type
_entity_poly.pdbx_seq_one_letter_code
_entity_poly.pdbx_strand_id
1 'polypeptide(L)'
;VWYVVLPLALPGLIAAGIFTFILAWNDFLFALVLITSDELKTLPVGVNDLFNATIVDWGMIMAAGVMITVPTIAFFVAVQRYLIQGWGAGGVKG
;
A
#
# COMPACT_ATOMS: atom_id res chain seq x y z
N VAL A 1 -30.18 -5.97 -2.73
CA VAL A 1 -28.86 -5.91 -2.05
C VAL A 1 -27.85 -5.09 -2.84
N TRP A 2 -27.57 -5.43 -4.12
CA TRP A 2 -26.58 -4.72 -4.96
C TRP A 2 -26.79 -3.20 -5.14
N TYR A 3 -28.03 -2.71 -5.23
CA TYR A 3 -28.31 -1.29 -5.49
C TYR A 3 -28.63 -0.46 -4.24
N VAL A 4 -28.88 -1.11 -3.10
CA VAL A 4 -29.35 -0.43 -1.87
C VAL A 4 -28.30 -0.52 -0.77
N VAL A 5 -27.70 -1.70 -0.56
CA VAL A 5 -26.77 -1.93 0.55
C VAL A 5 -25.35 -1.52 0.18
N LEU A 6 -24.92 -1.78 -1.06
CA LEU A 6 -23.58 -1.45 -1.52
C LEU A 6 -23.24 0.04 -1.54
N PRO A 7 -24.08 0.96 -2.05
CA PRO A 7 -23.76 2.38 -1.99
C PRO A 7 -23.68 2.91 -0.56
N LEU A 8 -24.46 2.35 0.38
CA LEU A 8 -24.38 2.66 1.80
C LEU A 8 -23.12 2.08 2.48
N ALA A 9 -22.67 0.90 2.06
CA ALA A 9 -21.45 0.25 2.56
C ALA A 9 -20.17 0.77 1.88
N LEU A 10 -20.30 1.48 0.75
CA LEU A 10 -19.19 1.99 -0.07
C LEU A 10 -18.11 2.75 0.74
N PRO A 11 -18.44 3.70 1.64
CA PRO A 11 -17.41 4.38 2.43
C PRO A 11 -16.67 3.42 3.38
N GLY A 12 -17.36 2.42 3.94
CA GLY A 12 -16.73 1.37 4.76
C GLY A 12 -15.82 0.44 3.94
N LEU A 13 -16.24 0.09 2.73
CA LEU A 13 -15.46 -0.70 1.77
C LEU A 13 -14.19 0.02 1.32
N ILE A 14 -14.29 1.33 1.08
CA ILE A 14 -13.14 2.18 0.77
C ILE A 14 -12.18 2.21 1.96
N ALA A 15 -12.66 2.45 3.17
CA ALA A 15 -11.82 2.44 4.38
C ALA A 15 -11.09 1.10 4.59
N ALA A 16 -11.80 -0.01 4.45
CA ALA A 16 -11.22 -1.36 4.53
C ALA A 16 -10.16 -1.58 3.44
N GLY A 17 -10.45 -1.23 2.19
CA GLY A 17 -9.51 -1.37 1.08
C GLY A 17 -8.23 -0.56 1.25
N ILE A 18 -8.32 0.65 1.81
CA ILE A 18 -7.16 1.49 2.15
C ILE A 18 -6.31 0.81 3.20
N PHE A 19 -6.93 0.35 4.28
CA PHE A 19 -6.23 -0.31 5.38
C PHE A 19 -5.54 -1.60 4.91
N THR A 20 -6.24 -2.41 4.12
CA THR A 20 -5.67 -3.63 3.52
C THR A 20 -4.53 -3.32 2.56
N PHE A 21 -4.61 -2.28 1.73
CA PHE A 21 -3.52 -1.88 0.84
C PHE A 21 -2.28 -1.46 1.63
N ILE A 22 -2.44 -0.63 2.66
CA ILE A 22 -1.32 -0.18 3.50
C ILE A 22 -0.61 -1.38 4.14
N LEU A 23 -1.38 -2.34 4.68
CA LEU A 23 -0.82 -3.54 5.28
C LEU A 23 -0.10 -4.42 4.24
N ALA A 24 -0.77 -4.74 3.13
CA ALA A 24 -0.23 -5.65 2.12
C ALA A 24 1.00 -5.07 1.39
N TRP A 25 1.00 -3.77 1.13
CA TRP A 25 2.12 -3.09 0.45
C TRP A 25 3.37 -2.97 1.35
N ASN A 26 3.18 -2.88 2.66
CA ASN A 26 4.27 -2.75 3.62
C ASN A 26 4.80 -4.10 4.15
N ASP A 27 4.13 -5.21 3.85
CA ASP A 27 4.44 -6.51 4.45
C ASP A 27 5.73 -7.14 3.87
N PHE A 28 6.86 -6.74 4.45
CA PHE A 28 8.19 -7.22 4.10
C PHE A 28 8.44 -8.65 4.57
N LEU A 29 8.03 -8.99 5.80
CA LEU A 29 8.37 -10.28 6.42
C LEU A 29 7.68 -11.44 5.72
N PHE A 30 6.41 -11.28 5.37
CA PHE A 30 5.66 -12.31 4.66
C PHE A 30 6.27 -12.61 3.29
N ALA A 31 6.63 -11.55 2.55
CA ALA A 31 7.26 -11.68 1.25
C ALA A 31 8.65 -12.34 1.35
N LEU A 32 9.47 -11.97 2.34
CA LEU A 32 10.81 -12.53 2.53
C LEU A 32 10.78 -14.03 2.87
N VAL A 33 9.80 -14.48 3.65
CA VAL A 33 9.71 -15.88 4.09
C VAL A 33 9.12 -16.79 3.03
N LEU A 34 8.14 -16.34 2.26
CA LEU A 34 7.41 -17.19 1.30
C LEU A 34 7.96 -17.15 -0.12
N ILE A 35 8.62 -16.05 -0.51
CA ILE A 35 9.12 -15.88 -1.87
C ILE A 35 10.55 -16.40 -1.95
N THR A 36 10.71 -17.57 -2.57
CA THR A 36 12.01 -18.24 -2.76
C THR A 36 12.59 -18.07 -4.16
N SER A 37 11.80 -17.59 -5.12
CA SER A 37 12.23 -17.33 -6.51
C SER A 37 12.55 -15.86 -6.74
N ASP A 38 13.69 -15.58 -7.39
CA ASP A 38 14.14 -14.22 -7.72
C ASP A 38 13.13 -13.45 -8.58
N GLU A 39 12.44 -14.13 -9.50
CA GLU A 39 11.47 -13.49 -10.42
C GLU A 39 10.21 -12.99 -9.71
N LEU A 40 9.90 -13.52 -8.53
CA LEU A 40 8.70 -13.18 -7.77
C LEU A 40 9.00 -12.19 -6.63
N LYS A 41 10.26 -11.79 -6.45
CA LYS A 41 10.67 -10.91 -5.35
C LYS A 41 9.92 -9.58 -5.43
N THR A 42 9.31 -9.22 -4.32
CA THR A 42 8.74 -7.88 -4.15
C THR A 42 9.87 -6.86 -4.03
N LEU A 43 9.60 -5.61 -4.43
CA LEU A 43 10.57 -4.51 -4.37
C LEU A 43 11.31 -4.42 -3.02
N PRO A 44 10.66 -4.55 -1.84
CA PRO A 44 11.34 -4.48 -0.55
C PRO A 44 12.32 -5.64 -0.31
N VAL A 45 11.98 -6.86 -0.79
CA VAL A 45 12.85 -8.04 -0.68
C VAL A 45 14.05 -7.93 -1.62
N GLY A 46 13.85 -7.45 -2.85
CA GLY A 46 14.96 -7.20 -3.78
C GLY A 46 15.94 -6.12 -3.29
N VAL A 47 15.45 -5.12 -2.54
CA VAL A 47 16.33 -4.14 -1.88
C VAL A 47 17.16 -4.74 -0.75
N ASN A 48 16.63 -5.74 -0.03
CA ASN A 48 17.41 -6.44 0.99
C ASN A 48 18.64 -7.16 0.38
N ASP A 49 18.57 -7.63 -0.86
CA ASP A 49 19.72 -8.22 -1.55
C ASP A 49 20.80 -7.19 -1.87
N LEU A 50 20.41 -5.94 -2.18
CA LEU A 50 21.34 -4.83 -2.39
C LEU A 50 22.12 -4.47 -1.12
N PHE A 51 21.50 -4.61 0.05
CA PHE A 51 22.18 -4.43 1.33
C PHE A 51 23.19 -5.57 1.62
N ASN A 52 22.97 -6.75 1.07
CA ASN A 52 23.84 -7.93 1.26
C ASN A 52 24.88 -8.10 0.14
N ALA A 53 24.97 -7.16 -0.80
CA ALA A 53 25.94 -7.19 -1.88
C ALA A 53 27.38 -6.97 -1.36
N THR A 54 28.36 -7.57 -2.04
CA THR A 54 29.80 -7.45 -1.69
C THR A 54 30.29 -5.99 -1.68
N ILE A 55 29.66 -5.13 -2.48
CA ILE A 55 29.85 -3.68 -2.48
C ILE A 55 28.46 -3.05 -2.38
N VAL A 56 28.21 -2.34 -1.29
CA VAL A 56 26.92 -1.68 -1.04
C VAL A 56 26.86 -0.37 -1.83
N ASP A 57 26.02 -0.33 -2.87
CA ASP A 57 25.71 0.90 -3.59
C ASP A 57 24.53 1.62 -2.93
N TRP A 58 24.86 2.60 -2.10
CA TRP A 58 23.86 3.45 -1.43
C TRP A 58 22.99 4.25 -2.40
N GLY A 59 23.50 4.61 -3.59
CA GLY A 59 22.72 5.29 -4.61
C GLY A 59 21.61 4.40 -5.16
N MET A 60 21.95 3.14 -5.43
CA MET A 60 20.98 2.13 -5.90
C MET A 60 19.94 1.79 -4.82
N ILE A 61 20.36 1.69 -3.56
CA ILE A 61 19.44 1.49 -2.41
C ILE A 61 18.47 2.66 -2.27
N MET A 62 18.97 3.90 -2.33
CA MET A 62 18.12 5.10 -2.20
C MET A 62 17.17 5.24 -3.39
N ALA A 63 17.62 4.94 -4.61
CA ALA A 63 16.77 4.92 -5.80
C ALA A 63 15.65 3.88 -5.67
N ALA A 64 15.96 2.69 -5.17
CA ALA A 64 14.97 1.66 -4.93
C ALA A 64 13.99 2.04 -3.79
N GLY A 65 14.45 2.73 -2.75
CA GLY A 65 13.59 3.32 -1.72
C GLY A 65 12.59 4.34 -2.28
N VAL A 66 13.03 5.21 -3.20
CA VAL A 66 12.12 6.11 -3.93
C VAL A 66 11.10 5.30 -4.74
N MET A 67 11.53 4.28 -5.47
CA MET A 67 10.63 3.41 -6.23
C MET A 67 9.59 2.68 -5.36
N ILE A 68 9.95 2.28 -4.14
CA ILE A 68 9.03 1.66 -3.16
C ILE A 68 7.98 2.66 -2.66
N THR A 69 8.36 3.94 -2.48
CA THR A 69 7.47 4.97 -1.93
C THR A 69 6.51 5.56 -2.96
N VAL A 70 6.90 5.63 -4.23
CA VAL A 70 6.07 6.14 -5.35
C VAL A 70 4.65 5.54 -5.39
N PRO A 71 4.45 4.22 -5.44
CA PRO A 71 3.12 3.62 -5.50
C PRO A 71 2.29 3.89 -4.23
N THR A 72 2.92 3.95 -3.05
CA THR A 72 2.24 4.33 -1.80
C THR A 72 1.68 5.75 -1.89
N ILE A 73 2.49 6.68 -2.39
CA ILE A 73 2.09 8.09 -2.58
C ILE A 73 0.99 8.18 -3.65
N ALA A 74 1.13 7.47 -4.77
CA ALA A 74 0.13 7.45 -5.82
C ALA A 74 -1.22 6.92 -5.32
N PHE A 75 -1.20 5.83 -4.55
CA PHE A 75 -2.39 5.28 -3.90
C PHE A 75 -3.01 6.27 -2.92
N PHE A 76 -2.19 6.87 -2.06
CA PHE A 76 -2.65 7.88 -1.10
C PHE A 76 -3.33 9.07 -1.80
N VAL A 77 -2.72 9.59 -2.88
CA VAL A 77 -3.28 10.69 -3.68
C VAL A 77 -4.61 10.30 -4.35
N ALA A 78 -4.74 9.05 -4.81
CA ALA A 78 -5.99 8.56 -5.39
C ALA A 78 -7.10 8.43 -4.34
N VAL A 79 -6.73 8.05 -3.13
CA VAL A 79 -7.62 7.74 -2.02
C VAL A 79 -8.04 8.97 -1.21
N GLN A 80 -7.16 9.97 -1.08
CA GLN A 80 -7.37 11.12 -0.19
C GLN A 80 -8.72 11.81 -0.43
N ARG A 81 -9.19 11.90 -1.68
CA ARG A 81 -10.48 12.50 -2.03
C ARG A 81 -11.67 11.80 -1.38
N TYR A 82 -11.57 10.48 -1.18
CA TYR A 82 -12.62 9.68 -0.54
C TYR A 82 -12.57 9.78 0.98
N LEU A 83 -11.37 9.89 1.56
CA LEU A 83 -11.20 10.13 2.99
C LEU A 83 -11.76 11.49 3.41
N ILE A 84 -11.51 12.54 2.62
CA ILE A 84 -11.97 13.91 2.93
C ILE A 84 -13.49 14.05 2.77
N GLN A 85 -14.10 13.36 1.80
CA GLN A 85 -15.56 13.36 1.60
C GLN A 85 -16.32 12.53 2.65
N GLY A 86 -15.67 11.54 3.27
CA GLY A 86 -16.29 10.66 4.27
C GLY A 86 -16.45 11.27 5.67
N TRP A 87 -15.72 12.34 6.00
CA TRP A 87 -15.69 12.94 7.34
C TRP A 87 -16.88 13.87 7.67
N GLY A 88 -17.85 14.04 6.76
CA GLY A 88 -18.97 14.98 6.94
C GLY A 88 -20.38 14.42 6.68
N ALA A 89 -20.53 13.19 6.20
CA ALA A 89 -21.83 12.64 5.81
C ALA A 89 -22.49 11.71 6.86
N GLY A 90 -21.77 11.36 7.94
CA GLY A 90 -22.25 10.47 8.99
C GLY A 90 -22.85 11.14 10.22
N GLY A 91 -22.74 12.47 10.35
CA GLY A 91 -23.39 13.25 11.40
C GLY A 91 -24.75 13.73 10.92
N VAL A 92 -25.77 12.88 11.03
CA VAL A 92 -27.15 13.33 10.88
C VAL A 92 -27.35 14.54 11.78
N LYS A 93 -27.88 15.62 11.23
CA LYS A 93 -28.44 16.73 12.01
C LYS A 93 -29.45 16.15 13.00
N GLY A 94 -29.03 16.04 14.25
CA GLY A 94 -29.80 16.10 15.47
C GLY A 94 -29.18 17.19 16.32
#